data_AF-A0A6B0T483-F1
#
_entry.id   AF-A0A6B0T483-F1
#
_cell.length_a   1.000
_cell.length_b   1.000
_cell.length_c   1.000
_cell.angle_alpha   90.00
_cell.angle_beta   90.00
_cell.angle_gamma   90.00
#
_symmetry.space_group_name_H-M   'P 1'
#
loop_
_entity.id
_entity.type
_entity.pdbx_description
1 polymer ?
#
loop_
_entity_poly.entity_id
_entity_poly.type
_entity_poly.pdbx_seq_one_letter_code
_entity_poly.pdbx_strand_id
1 'polypeptide(L)'
;MDTSSLEDKRKFGALVVVVGAVLAIITAAILGANVEEAALAAEVGLYSTLIVGGTYALGRRFGQPHSHAVASAGIAFGALYLIAVSFRLMTEFGVRETNQVIMGMGAAIGLGVVTMAVIAALGRLGPSPS
;
A
#
# COMPACT_ATOMS: atom_id res chain seq x y z
N MET A 1 24.12 20.55 11.27
CA MET A 1 22.76 20.14 10.87
C MET A 1 22.52 18.81 11.56
N ASP A 2 21.79 18.80 12.68
CA ASP A 2 21.60 17.62 13.51
C ASP A 2 20.83 16.53 12.76
N THR A 3 21.53 15.51 12.29
CA THR A 3 20.96 14.31 11.67
C THR A 3 20.21 13.43 12.67
N SER A 4 20.28 13.75 13.97
CA SER A 4 19.67 12.99 15.06
C SER A 4 18.15 12.90 14.99
N SER A 5 17.48 13.85 14.30
CA SER A 5 16.01 13.86 14.22
C SER A 5 15.43 12.80 13.28
N LEU A 6 16.19 12.33 12.28
CA LEU A 6 15.76 11.33 11.30
C LEU A 6 16.18 9.89 11.67
N GLU A 7 17.09 9.72 12.63
CA GLU A 7 17.45 8.40 13.16
C GLU A 7 16.34 7.80 14.04
N ASP A 8 15.49 8.66 14.61
CA ASP A 8 14.31 8.23 15.35
C ASP A 8 13.25 7.68 14.38
N LYS A 9 13.11 6.35 14.39
CA LYS A 9 12.16 5.60 13.55
C LYS A 9 10.72 6.13 13.64
N ARG A 10 10.32 6.70 14.79
CA ARG A 10 8.98 7.26 14.98
C ARG A 10 8.81 8.58 14.23
N LYS A 11 9.84 9.44 14.27
CA LYS A 11 9.84 10.72 13.55
C LYS A 11 9.93 10.50 12.04
N PHE A 12 10.73 9.55 11.60
CA PHE A 12 10.80 9.14 10.19
C PHE A 12 9.44 8.61 9.69
N GLY A 13 8.79 7.72 10.46
CA GLY A 13 7.46 7.23 10.12
C GLY A 13 6.40 8.34 10.04
N ALA A 14 6.37 9.23 11.03
CA ALA A 14 5.46 10.38 11.02
C ALA A 14 5.71 11.32 9.84
N LEU A 15 6.97 11.60 9.51
CA LEU A 15 7.36 12.43 8.37
C LEU A 15 6.85 11.82 7.06
N VAL A 16 7.06 10.52 6.86
CA VAL A 16 6.61 9.82 5.64
C VAL A 16 5.09 9.92 5.49
N VAL A 17 4.33 9.71 6.56
CA VAL A 17 2.86 9.83 6.57
C VAL A 17 2.40 11.25 6.22
N VAL A 18 2.99 12.27 6.86
CA VAL A 18 2.64 13.68 6.61
C VAL A 18 2.96 14.07 5.16
N VAL A 19 4.14 13.71 4.66
CA VAL A 19 4.55 14.02 3.28
C VAL A 19 3.62 13.32 2.28
N GLY A 20 3.27 12.06 2.51
CA GLY A 20 2.34 11.33 1.65
C GLY A 20 0.94 11.96 1.58
N ALA A 21 0.38 12.34 2.73
CA ALA A 21 -0.93 13.01 2.78
C ALA A 21 -0.91 14.38 2.11
N VAL A 22 0.15 15.18 2.34
CA VAL A 22 0.31 16.50 1.71
C VAL A 22 0.44 16.37 0.19
N LEU A 23 1.25 15.43 -0.30
CA LEU A 23 1.39 15.20 -1.74
C LEU A 23 0.06 14.79 -2.38
N ALA A 24 -0.72 13.93 -1.73
CA ALA A 24 -2.03 13.52 -2.23
C ALA A 24 -3.00 14.71 -2.35
N ILE A 25 -3.02 15.61 -1.36
CA ILE A 25 -3.83 16.83 -1.39
C ILE A 25 -3.37 17.77 -2.51
N ILE A 26 -2.05 17.98 -2.66
CA ILE A 26 -1.49 18.82 -3.72
C ILE A 26 -1.87 18.26 -5.10
N THR A 27 -1.74 16.95 -5.30
CA THR A 27 -2.14 16.30 -6.55
C THR A 27 -3.63 16.48 -6.82
N ALA A 28 -4.50 16.27 -5.82
CA ALA A 28 -5.93 16.48 -5.96
C ALA A 28 -6.26 17.95 -6.33
N ALA A 29 -5.62 18.92 -5.67
CA ALA A 29 -5.81 20.34 -5.95
C ALA A 29 -5.36 20.72 -7.38
N ILE A 30 -4.22 20.19 -7.85
CA ILE A 30 -3.74 20.40 -9.23
C ILE A 30 -4.73 19.84 -10.26
N LEU A 31 -5.38 18.72 -9.94
CA LEU A 31 -6.39 18.08 -10.80
C LEU A 31 -7.76 18.76 -10.73
N GLY A 32 -7.90 19.85 -9.96
CA GLY A 32 -9.15 20.60 -9.84
C GLY A 32 -10.19 19.96 -8.92
N ALA A 33 -9.76 19.12 -7.98
CA ALA A 33 -10.65 18.44 -7.04
C ALA A 33 -11.36 19.43 -6.11
N ASN A 34 -12.62 19.15 -5.78
CA ASN A 34 -13.35 19.87 -4.74
C ASN A 34 -12.87 19.46 -3.32
N VAL A 35 -13.38 20.11 -2.27
CA VAL A 35 -12.93 19.87 -0.88
C VAL A 35 -13.20 18.42 -0.42
N GLU A 36 -14.31 17.82 -0.84
CA GLU A 36 -14.67 16.45 -0.48
C GLU A 36 -13.73 15.44 -1.16
N GLU A 37 -13.44 15.66 -2.44
CA GLU A 37 -12.48 14.86 -3.22
C GLU A 37 -11.05 15.01 -2.69
N ALA A 38 -10.67 16.21 -2.24
CA ALA A 38 -9.37 16.45 -1.62
C ALA A 38 -9.25 15.74 -0.26
N ALA A 39 -10.33 15.68 0.53
CA ALA A 39 -10.37 14.92 1.79
C ALA A 39 -10.25 13.42 1.54
N LEU A 40 -10.97 12.89 0.54
CA LEU A 40 -10.84 11.49 0.11
C LEU A 40 -9.43 11.18 -0.41
N ALA A 41 -8.83 12.07 -1.20
CA ALA A 41 -7.46 11.91 -1.67
C ALA A 41 -6.46 11.89 -0.52
N ALA A 42 -6.65 12.73 0.51
CA ALA A 42 -5.83 12.72 1.72
C ALA A 42 -5.95 11.38 2.47
N GLU A 43 -7.17 10.86 2.64
CA GLU A 43 -7.42 9.59 3.31
C GLU A 43 -6.77 8.41 2.55
N VAL A 44 -6.99 8.32 1.24
CA VAL A 44 -6.37 7.28 0.39
C VAL A 44 -4.85 7.40 0.39
N GLY A 45 -4.33 8.63 0.32
CA GLY A 45 -2.89 8.90 0.40
C GLY A 45 -2.28 8.45 1.73
N LEU A 46 -3.01 8.65 2.84
CA LEU A 46 -2.59 8.24 4.17
C LEU A 46 -2.54 6.71 4.29
N TYR A 47 -3.59 5.99 3.87
CA TYR A 47 -3.60 4.53 3.88
C TYR A 47 -2.52 3.93 2.98
N SER A 48 -2.33 4.48 1.78
CA SER A 48 -1.31 4.01 0.84
C SER A 48 0.10 4.17 1.43
N THR A 49 0.35 5.31 2.08
CA THR A 49 1.63 5.60 2.75
C THR A 49 1.89 4.66 3.93
N LEU A 50 0.86 4.36 4.73
CA LEU A 50 0.97 3.39 5.82
C LEU A 50 1.28 1.99 5.33
N ILE A 51 0.66 1.54 4.24
CA ILE A 51 0.89 0.20 3.66
C ILE A 51 2.32 0.10 3.12
N VAL A 52 2.76 1.07 2.32
CA VAL A 52 4.10 1.07 1.73
C VAL A 52 5.18 1.23 2.81
N GLY A 53 5.01 2.20 3.71
CA GLY A 53 5.92 2.43 4.83
C GLY A 53 5.97 1.25 5.80
N GLY A 54 4.83 0.61 6.08
CA GLY A 54 4.72 -0.59 6.90
C GLY A 54 5.44 -1.78 6.26
N THR A 55 5.28 -1.98 4.96
CA THR A 55 5.96 -3.04 4.19
C THR A 55 7.48 -2.87 4.27
N TYR A 56 7.97 -1.65 4.03
CA TYR A 56 9.39 -1.32 4.14
C TYR A 56 9.93 -1.51 5.57
N ALA A 57 9.21 -1.01 6.58
CA ALA A 57 9.61 -1.09 7.98
C ALA A 57 9.63 -2.54 8.50
N LEU A 58 8.63 -3.35 8.12
CA LEU A 58 8.58 -4.78 8.45
C LEU A 58 9.70 -5.54 7.75
N GLY A 59 9.92 -5.31 6.45
CA GLY A 59 11.01 -5.93 5.70
C GLY A 59 12.37 -5.70 6.37
N ARG A 60 12.64 -4.44 6.76
CA ARG A 60 13.86 -4.09 7.50
C ARG A 60 13.93 -4.75 8.89
N ARG A 61 12.80 -4.88 9.61
CA ARG A 61 12.76 -5.53 10.94
C ARG A 61 13.07 -7.02 10.87
N PHE A 62 12.66 -7.70 9.79
CA PHE A 62 12.95 -9.12 9.56
C PHE A 62 14.32 -9.36 8.90
N GLY A 63 15.20 -8.35 8.86
CA GLY A 63 16.58 -8.50 8.38
C GLY A 63 16.74 -8.51 6.86
N GLN A 64 15.72 -8.07 6.10
CA GLN A 64 15.86 -7.99 4.64
C GLN A 64 16.90 -6.93 4.25
N PRO A 65 17.75 -7.20 3.24
CA PRO A 65 18.60 -6.19 2.62
C PRO A 65 17.76 -4.98 2.17
N HIS A 66 18.33 -3.78 2.24
CA HIS A 66 17.61 -2.54 1.89
C HIS A 66 16.98 -2.61 0.49
N SER A 67 17.67 -3.20 -0.50
CA SER A 67 17.16 -3.43 -1.85
C SER A 67 15.89 -4.31 -1.89
N HIS A 68 15.79 -5.33 -1.02
CA HIS A 68 14.60 -6.18 -0.92
C HIS A 68 13.44 -5.49 -0.21
N ALA A 69 13.72 -4.71 0.83
CA ALA A 69 12.69 -3.91 1.51
C ALA A 69 12.11 -2.83 0.58
N VAL A 70 12.94 -2.23 -0.28
CA VAL A 70 12.48 -1.28 -1.32
C VAL A 70 11.68 -2.01 -2.40
N ALA A 71 12.16 -3.16 -2.89
CA ALA A 71 11.44 -3.94 -3.90
C ALA A 71 10.04 -4.38 -3.43
N SER A 72 9.93 -4.86 -2.19
CA SER A 72 8.63 -5.25 -1.61
C SER A 72 7.69 -4.06 -1.43
N ALA A 73 8.20 -2.90 -0.98
CA ALA A 73 7.43 -1.66 -0.92
C ALA A 73 6.94 -1.21 -2.31
N GLY A 74 7.78 -1.34 -3.34
CA GLY A 74 7.42 -1.06 -4.74
C GLY A 74 6.34 -1.99 -5.27
N ILE A 75 6.41 -3.29 -4.97
CA ILE A 75 5.36 -4.27 -5.32
C ILE A 75 4.05 -3.90 -4.63
N ALA A 76 4.09 -3.55 -3.34
CA ALA A 76 2.90 -3.12 -2.60
C ALA A 76 2.26 -1.88 -3.24
N PHE A 77 3.06 -0.88 -3.63
CA PHE A 77 2.57 0.30 -4.32
C PHE A 77 1.96 -0.04 -5.70
N GLY A 78 2.61 -0.88 -6.49
CA GLY A 78 2.08 -1.35 -7.78
C GLY A 78 0.76 -2.12 -7.64
N ALA A 79 0.62 -2.94 -6.60
CA ALA A 79 -0.61 -3.64 -6.30
C ALA A 79 -1.74 -2.67 -5.91
N LEU A 80 -1.45 -1.67 -5.06
CA LEU A 80 -2.42 -0.62 -4.72
C LEU A 80 -2.88 0.16 -5.95
N TYR A 81 -1.96 0.48 -6.85
CA TYR A 81 -2.29 1.17 -8.10
C TYR A 81 -3.20 0.31 -9.00
N LEU A 82 -2.89 -0.98 -9.17
CA LEU A 82 -3.72 -1.90 -9.94
C LEU A 82 -5.13 -2.05 -9.35
N ILE A 83 -5.23 -2.10 -8.02
CA ILE A 83 -6.51 -2.10 -7.31
C ILE A 83 -7.28 -0.81 -7.62
N ALA A 84 -6.65 0.36 -7.47
CA ALA A 84 -7.29 1.64 -7.72
C ALA A 84 -7.78 1.79 -9.18
N VAL A 85 -6.95 1.42 -10.16
CA VAL A 85 -7.32 1.44 -11.58
C VAL A 85 -8.46 0.45 -11.86
N SER A 86 -8.38 -0.76 -11.32
CA SER A 86 -9.41 -1.79 -11.52
C SER A 86 -10.74 -1.38 -10.90
N PHE A 87 -10.72 -0.81 -9.69
CA PHE A 87 -11.91 -0.23 -9.04
C PHE A 87 -12.55 0.82 -9.96
N ARG A 88 -11.75 1.81 -10.39
CA ARG A 88 -12.20 2.90 -11.25
C ARG A 88 -12.79 2.39 -12.58
N LEU A 89 -12.13 1.43 -13.23
CA LEU A 89 -12.63 0.81 -14.46
C LEU A 89 -13.95 0.07 -14.25
N MET A 90 -14.17 -0.55 -13.09
CA MET A 90 -15.39 -1.30 -12.79
C MET A 90 -16.56 -0.42 -12.32
N THR A 91 -16.29 0.72 -11.68
CA THR A 91 -17.33 1.61 -11.12
C THR A 91 -17.62 2.84 -11.97
N GLU A 92 -16.60 3.52 -12.49
CA GLU A 92 -16.74 4.78 -13.23
C GLU A 92 -16.95 4.52 -14.72
N PHE A 93 -16.29 3.49 -15.25
CA PHE A 93 -16.38 3.09 -16.66
C PHE A 93 -17.12 1.76 -16.87
N GLY A 94 -17.55 1.12 -15.78
CA GLY A 94 -18.07 -0.25 -15.76
C GLY A 94 -19.50 -0.35 -15.23
N VAL A 95 -20.19 -1.40 -15.67
CA VAL A 95 -21.65 -1.64 -15.56
C VAL A 95 -22.10 -2.03 -14.13
N ARG A 96 -21.26 -1.91 -13.09
CA ARG A 96 -21.50 -2.51 -11.77
C ARG A 96 -21.55 -1.50 -10.64
N GLU A 97 -22.42 -1.77 -9.66
CA GLU A 97 -22.53 -0.96 -8.46
C GLU A 97 -21.29 -1.05 -7.56
N THR A 98 -20.92 0.06 -6.93
CA THR A 98 -19.76 0.22 -6.04
C THR A 98 -19.65 -0.90 -5.01
N ASN A 99 -20.76 -1.28 -4.35
CA ASN A 99 -20.75 -2.32 -3.33
C ASN A 99 -20.34 -3.69 -3.89
N GLN A 100 -20.78 -4.03 -5.11
CA GLN A 100 -20.42 -5.29 -5.75
C GLN A 100 -18.93 -5.33 -6.09
N VAL A 101 -18.38 -4.19 -6.51
CA VAL A 101 -16.96 -4.04 -6.82
C VAL A 101 -16.12 -4.16 -5.56
N ILE A 102 -16.49 -3.46 -4.48
CA ILE A 102 -15.80 -3.55 -3.18
C ILE A 102 -15.78 -4.98 -2.66
N MET A 103 -16.94 -5.67 -2.67
CA MET A 103 -17.01 -7.07 -2.22
C MET A 103 -16.17 -8.00 -3.10
N GLY A 104 -16.24 -7.84 -4.43
CA GLY A 104 -15.46 -8.67 -5.36
C GLY A 104 -13.96 -8.49 -5.21
N MET A 105 -13.50 -7.23 -5.08
CA MET A 105 -12.09 -6.91 -4.86
C MET A 105 -11.63 -7.39 -3.48
N GLY A 106 -12.44 -7.20 -2.44
CA GLY A 106 -12.16 -7.72 -1.09
C GLY A 106 -12.02 -9.24 -1.08
N ALA A 107 -12.90 -9.95 -1.78
CA ALA A 107 -12.82 -11.41 -1.93
C ALA A 107 -11.56 -11.85 -2.69
N ALA A 108 -11.18 -11.15 -3.77
CA ALA A 108 -9.97 -11.44 -4.53
C ALA A 108 -8.69 -11.25 -3.70
N ILE A 109 -8.61 -10.15 -2.95
CA ILE A 109 -7.50 -9.89 -2.02
C ILE A 109 -7.44 -10.96 -0.94
N GLY A 110 -8.58 -11.28 -0.31
CA GLY A 110 -8.68 -12.32 0.70
C GLY A 110 -8.24 -13.69 0.18
N LEU A 111 -8.69 -14.08 -1.01
CA LEU A 111 -8.28 -15.32 -1.66
C LEU A 111 -6.78 -15.36 -1.96
N GLY A 112 -6.20 -14.22 -2.38
CA GLY A 112 -4.76 -14.08 -2.57
C GLY A 112 -3.98 -14.34 -1.29
N VAL A 113 -4.42 -13.76 -0.16
CA VAL A 113 -3.79 -13.99 1.16
C VAL A 113 -3.89 -15.47 1.57
N VAL A 114 -5.05 -16.09 1.40
CA VAL A 114 -5.25 -17.52 1.70
C VAL A 114 -4.32 -18.38 0.83
N THR A 115 -4.23 -18.08 -0.46
CA THR A 115 -3.35 -18.78 -1.40
C THR A 115 -1.89 -18.67 -0.98
N MET A 116 -1.43 -17.47 -0.60
CA MET A 116 -0.07 -17.26 -0.09
C MET A 116 0.18 -18.04 1.20
N ALA A 117 -0.79 -18.06 2.14
CA ALA A 117 -0.67 -18.82 3.37
C ALA A 117 -0.56 -20.33 3.11
N VAL A 118 -1.34 -20.86 2.17
CA VAL A 118 -1.28 -22.27 1.74
C VAL A 118 0.07 -22.58 1.11
N ILE A 119 0.55 -21.76 0.16
CA ILE A 119 1.86 -21.95 -0.47
C ILE A 119 2.97 -21.92 0.59
N ALA A 120 2.93 -20.97 1.53
CA ALA A 120 3.90 -20.89 2.61
C ALA A 120 3.86 -22.12 3.54
N ALA A 121 2.67 -22.66 3.83
CA ALA A 121 2.51 -23.88 4.61
C ALA A 121 3.06 -25.10 3.86
N LEU A 122 2.77 -25.24 2.57
CA LEU A 122 3.28 -26.31 1.72
C LEU A 122 4.80 -26.24 1.56
N GLY A 123 5.37 -25.04 1.46
CA GLY A 123 6.82 -24.82 1.39
C GLY A 123 7.57 -25.29 2.65
N ARG A 124 6.90 -25.40 3.80
CA ARG A 124 7.47 -25.97 5.04
C ARG A 124 7.44 -27.51 5.08
N LEU A 125 6.67 -28.14 4.20
CA LEU A 125 6.51 -29.60 4.15
C LEU A 125 7.50 -30.27 3.17
N GLY A 126 8.24 -29.50 2.38
CA GLY A 126 9.30 -30.01 1.52
C GLY A 126 10.63 -30.20 2.28
N PRO A 127 11.45 -31.22 1.95
CA PRO A 127 12.76 -31.38 2.55
C PRO A 127 13.65 -30.16 2.22
N SER A 128 14.33 -29.61 3.24
CA SER A 128 15.41 -28.65 3.05
C SER A 128 16.48 -29.29 2.17
N PRO A 129 16.94 -28.65 1.08
CA PRO A 129 18.16 -29.08 0.39
C PRO A 129 19.30 -29.02 1.41
N SER A 130 20.02 -30.13 1.55
CA SER A 130 21.28 -30.25 2.30
C SER A 130 22.44 -29.60 1.54
#